data_AF-A0AAV8V9C2-F1
#
_entry.id   AF-A0AAV8V9C2-F1
#
_cell.length_a   1.000
_cell.length_b   1.000
_cell.length_c   1.000
_cell.angle_alpha   90.00
_cell.angle_beta   90.00
_cell.angle_gamma   90.00
#
_symmetry.space_group_name_H-M   'P 1'
#
loop_
_entity.id
_entity.type
_entity.pdbx_description
1 polymer ?
#
loop_
_entity_poly.entity_id
_entity_poly.type
_entity_poly.pdbx_seq_one_letter_code
_entity_poly.pdbx_strand_id
1 'polypeptide(L)'
;MNYTNLPGSISKRRRTVIKGLDDLIQADLIDLISYSKENNGYKYVLIVINCFSKFVWTEPLINKSAQEVANAMNKILQRSKKIPKNLQTDMDDIVDKYNNTVHSTTRMKPVKVTARNERSLLKSTYTHLKIANNITKFKVGDHVRISKYREAFEKGYTPNWSSEIFIIRKIRLSNPTTYLLQDEAGKEITGGFYELKLQKQNIPMLT
;
A
#
# COMPACT_ATOMS: atom_id res chain seq x y z
N MET A 1 8.03 6.89 -44.21
CA MET A 1 7.25 7.19 -42.99
C MET A 1 8.03 6.60 -41.84
N ASN A 2 8.80 7.43 -41.14
CA ASN A 2 9.86 6.98 -40.21
C ASN A 2 9.31 6.98 -38.78
N TYR A 3 9.24 5.82 -38.14
CA TYR A 3 8.98 5.73 -36.71
C TYR A 3 10.29 6.02 -35.97
N THR A 4 10.36 7.18 -35.32
CA THR A 4 11.43 7.52 -34.38
C THR A 4 11.23 6.71 -33.09
N ASN A 5 12.15 5.78 -32.82
CA ASN A 5 12.28 5.14 -31.51
C ASN A 5 12.57 6.21 -30.45
N LEU A 6 11.70 6.33 -29.44
CA LEU A 6 11.97 7.12 -28.24
C LEU A 6 13.13 6.49 -27.46
N PRO A 7 14.13 7.26 -26.99
CA PRO A 7 15.22 6.72 -26.20
C PRO A 7 14.74 6.43 -24.78
N GLY A 8 14.30 5.19 -24.54
CA GLY A 8 14.25 4.65 -23.19
C GLY A 8 15.68 4.59 -22.64
N SER A 9 15.93 5.25 -21.50
CA SER A 9 17.19 5.17 -20.76
C SER A 9 17.55 3.71 -20.52
N ILE A 10 18.52 3.17 -21.28
CA ILE A 10 19.07 1.84 -21.07
C ILE A 10 19.84 1.89 -19.75
N SER A 11 19.22 1.45 -18.65
CA SER A 11 19.92 1.28 -17.38
C SER A 11 21.10 0.35 -17.63
N LYS A 12 22.31 0.80 -17.24
CA LYS A 12 23.53 0.01 -17.35
C LYS A 12 23.38 -1.21 -16.44
N ARG A 13 22.97 -2.34 -17.01
CA ARG A 13 22.82 -3.61 -16.28
C ARG A 13 24.14 -3.95 -15.62
N ARG A 14 24.11 -4.29 -14.32
CA ARG A 14 25.29 -4.80 -13.63
C ARG A 14 25.74 -6.09 -14.29
N ARG A 15 27.05 -6.19 -14.56
CA ARG A 15 27.64 -7.42 -15.09
C ARG A 15 27.74 -8.42 -13.94
N THR A 16 26.92 -9.46 -13.98
CA THR A 16 26.99 -10.58 -13.04
C THR A 16 28.09 -11.55 -13.48
N VAL A 17 29.13 -11.70 -12.66
CA VAL A 17 30.21 -12.68 -12.89
C VAL A 17 29.94 -13.90 -12.02
N ILE A 18 29.75 -15.06 -12.66
CA ILE A 18 29.43 -16.33 -11.98
C ILE A 18 30.71 -17.18 -11.95
N LYS A 19 31.10 -17.67 -10.77
CA LYS A 19 32.34 -18.43 -10.54
C LYS A 19 32.17 -19.95 -10.64
N GLY A 20 30.94 -20.47 -10.70
CA GLY A 20 30.66 -21.90 -10.85
C GLY A 20 29.24 -22.31 -10.41
N LEU A 21 29.02 -23.63 -10.34
CA LEU A 21 27.76 -24.22 -9.85
C LEU A 21 27.50 -23.80 -8.39
N ASP A 22 26.26 -23.39 -8.09
CA ASP A 22 25.79 -22.95 -6.76
C ASP A 22 26.45 -21.66 -6.23
N ASP A 23 27.16 -20.92 -7.08
CA ASP A 23 27.77 -19.62 -6.72
C ASP A 23 26.72 -18.51 -6.56
N LEU A 24 25.71 -18.49 -7.44
CA LEU A 24 24.67 -17.46 -7.46
C LEU A 24 23.31 -18.07 -7.77
N ILE A 25 22.34 -17.72 -6.93
CA ILE A 25 20.91 -17.86 -7.24
C ILE A 25 20.27 -16.48 -7.37
N GLN A 26 19.30 -16.39 -8.26
CA GLN A 26 18.44 -15.21 -8.39
C GLN A 26 17.02 -15.60 -8.00
N ALA A 27 16.33 -14.70 -7.31
CA ALA A 27 14.95 -14.93 -6.90
C ALA A 27 14.05 -13.74 -7.24
N ASP A 28 12.86 -14.05 -7.74
CA ASP A 28 11.85 -13.07 -8.12
C ASP A 28 10.43 -13.59 -7.79
N LEU A 29 9.46 -12.69 -7.74
CA LEU A 29 8.06 -12.98 -7.45
C LEU A 29 7.20 -12.71 -8.68
N ILE A 30 6.48 -13.75 -9.14
CA ILE A 30 5.42 -13.59 -10.14
C ILE A 30 4.09 -13.27 -9.47
N ASP A 31 3.38 -12.27 -10.00
CA ASP A 31 2.01 -11.92 -9.62
C ASP A 31 1.00 -12.74 -10.44
N LEU A 32 0.22 -13.60 -9.78
CA LEU A 32 -0.87 -14.40 -10.34
C LEU A 32 -2.21 -14.12 -9.66
N ILE A 33 -2.39 -12.91 -9.13
CA ILE A 33 -3.56 -12.52 -8.32
C ILE A 33 -4.88 -12.76 -9.06
N SER A 34 -4.93 -12.47 -10.36
CA SER A 34 -6.12 -12.67 -11.20
C SER A 34 -6.57 -14.13 -11.26
N TYR A 35 -5.63 -15.06 -11.15
CA TYR A 35 -5.86 -16.49 -11.21
C TYR A 35 -6.06 -17.12 -9.83
N SER A 36 -6.15 -16.33 -8.75
CA SER A 36 -6.21 -16.88 -7.40
C SER A 36 -7.41 -17.78 -7.14
N LYS A 37 -8.53 -17.58 -7.85
CA LYS A 37 -9.72 -18.44 -7.75
C LYS A 37 -9.47 -19.83 -8.33
N GLU A 38 -8.65 -19.92 -9.36
CA GLU A 38 -8.27 -21.16 -10.05
C GLU A 38 -7.05 -21.82 -9.40
N ASN A 39 -6.22 -21.02 -8.72
CA ASN A 39 -4.98 -21.46 -8.06
C ASN A 39 -5.18 -21.69 -6.55
N ASN A 40 -6.35 -22.19 -6.11
CA ASN A 40 -6.62 -22.53 -4.71
C ASN A 40 -6.27 -21.41 -3.69
N GLY A 41 -6.47 -20.15 -4.08
CA GLY A 41 -6.18 -18.97 -3.25
C GLY A 41 -4.73 -18.47 -3.30
N TYR A 42 -3.82 -19.15 -3.99
CA TYR A 42 -2.45 -18.67 -4.21
C TYR A 42 -2.45 -17.50 -5.20
N LYS A 43 -1.75 -16.43 -4.82
CA LYS A 43 -1.73 -15.16 -5.54
C LYS A 43 -0.38 -14.84 -6.15
N TYR A 44 0.67 -15.50 -5.68
CA TYR A 44 2.05 -15.23 -6.07
C TYR A 44 2.81 -16.53 -6.23
N VAL A 45 3.90 -16.50 -6.99
CA VAL A 45 4.86 -17.61 -7.08
C VAL A 45 6.25 -17.05 -6.86
N LEU A 46 6.94 -17.56 -5.85
CA LEU A 46 8.38 -17.35 -5.69
C LEU A 46 9.11 -18.24 -6.68
N ILE A 47 9.93 -17.64 -7.52
CA ILE A 47 10.82 -18.32 -8.45
C ILE A 47 12.25 -18.12 -7.96
N VAL A 48 13.00 -19.21 -7.88
CA VAL A 48 14.43 -19.20 -7.57
C VAL A 48 15.16 -19.95 -8.67
N ILE A 49 16.08 -19.28 -9.36
CA ILE A 49 16.88 -19.86 -10.44
C ILE A 49 18.35 -19.92 -10.07
N ASN A 50 18.97 -21.08 -10.31
CA ASN A 50 20.42 -21.21 -10.29
C ASN A 50 21.01 -20.57 -11.56
N CYS A 51 21.81 -19.52 -11.38
CA CYS A 51 22.30 -18.74 -12.51
C CYS A 51 23.30 -19.51 -13.40
N PHE A 52 23.96 -20.55 -12.85
CA PHE A 52 24.89 -21.40 -13.60
C PHE A 52 24.16 -22.53 -14.33
N SER A 53 23.41 -23.36 -13.60
CA SER A 53 22.76 -24.55 -14.19
C SER A 53 21.43 -24.27 -14.89
N LYS A 54 20.86 -23.07 -14.69
CA LYS A 54 19.50 -22.69 -15.12
C LYS A 54 18.39 -23.54 -14.50
N PHE A 55 18.70 -24.32 -13.47
CA PHE A 55 17.70 -25.07 -12.72
C PHE A 55 16.81 -24.12 -11.92
N VAL A 56 15.49 -24.35 -11.93
CA VAL A 56 14.50 -23.49 -11.29
C VAL A 56 13.76 -24.24 -10.20
N TRP A 57 13.55 -23.58 -9.06
CA TRP A 57 12.62 -23.99 -8.01
C TRP A 57 11.49 -22.97 -7.89
N THR A 58 10.31 -23.44 -7.53
CA THR A 58 9.14 -22.59 -7.32
C THR A 58 8.40 -22.94 -6.03
N GLU A 59 7.77 -21.94 -5.43
CA GLU A 59 6.82 -22.08 -4.31
C GLU A 59 5.65 -21.11 -4.50
N PRO A 60 4.39 -21.59 -4.44
CA PRO A 60 3.24 -20.72 -4.48
C PRO A 60 3.05 -20.01 -3.13
N LEU A 61 2.61 -18.75 -3.14
CA LEU A 61 2.38 -17.92 -1.95
C LEU A 61 0.99 -17.28 -1.98
N ILE A 62 0.39 -17.17 -0.80
CA ILE A 62 -0.90 -16.49 -0.63
C ILE A 62 -0.71 -14.97 -0.55
N ASN A 63 0.41 -14.51 0.02
CA ASN A 63 0.74 -13.09 0.20
C ASN A 63 2.25 -12.83 0.06
N LYS A 64 2.62 -11.56 -0.13
CA LYS A 64 4.03 -11.09 -0.22
C LYS A 64 4.65 -10.78 1.15
N SER A 65 4.12 -11.33 2.25
CA SER A 65 4.69 -11.03 3.56
C SER A 65 6.11 -11.61 3.68
N ALA A 66 6.99 -10.92 4.40
CA ALA A 66 8.36 -11.36 4.62
C ALA A 66 8.41 -12.78 5.23
N GLN A 67 7.48 -13.09 6.14
CA GLN A 67 7.38 -14.42 6.75
C GLN A 67 7.03 -15.51 5.74
N GLU A 68 6.04 -15.26 4.88
CA GLU A 68 5.59 -16.23 3.88
C GLU A 68 6.70 -16.51 2.85
N VAL A 69 7.37 -15.46 2.37
CA VAL A 69 8.50 -15.58 1.45
C VAL A 69 9.67 -16.31 2.10
N ALA A 70 9.99 -16.02 3.37
CA ALA A 70 11.05 -16.71 4.09
C ALA A 70 10.75 -18.21 4.29
N ASN A 71 9.50 -18.54 4.64
CA ASN A 71 9.05 -19.92 4.78
C ASN A 71 9.18 -20.68 3.45
N ALA A 72 8.75 -20.07 2.34
CA ALA A 72 8.89 -20.64 1.01
C ALA A 72 10.36 -20.81 0.60
N MET A 73 11.19 -19.81 0.85
CA MET A 73 12.62 -19.90 0.59
C MET A 73 13.27 -21.03 1.38
N ASN A 74 12.90 -21.21 2.66
CA ASN A 74 13.39 -22.32 3.48
C ASN A 74 13.00 -23.69 2.88
N LYS A 75 11.76 -23.85 2.40
CA LYS A 75 11.32 -25.07 1.69
C LYS A 75 12.17 -25.33 0.43
N ILE A 76 12.47 -24.29 -0.35
CA ILE A 76 13.33 -24.40 -1.54
C ILE A 76 14.74 -24.84 -1.14
N LEU A 77 15.34 -24.21 -0.12
CA LEU A 77 16.68 -24.54 0.35
C LEU A 77 16.76 -25.98 0.86
N GLN A 78 15.77 -26.43 1.64
CA GLN A 78 15.68 -27.82 2.10
C GLN A 78 15.60 -28.82 0.93
N ARG A 79 14.79 -28.51 -0.10
CA ARG A 79 14.69 -29.35 -1.31
C ARG A 79 15.97 -29.36 -2.14
N SER A 80 16.63 -28.21 -2.26
CA SER A 80 17.86 -28.06 -3.03
C SER A 80 19.04 -28.81 -2.40
N LYS A 81 18.97 -29.12 -1.09
CA LYS A 81 20.04 -29.74 -0.28
C LYS A 81 21.39 -29.02 -0.39
N LYS A 82 21.39 -27.77 -0.84
CA LYS A 82 22.58 -26.98 -1.11
C LYS A 82 22.34 -25.54 -0.72
N ILE A 83 23.36 -24.90 -0.16
CA ILE A 83 23.29 -23.50 0.24
C ILE A 83 24.06 -22.68 -0.80
N PRO A 84 23.40 -21.76 -1.51
CA PRO A 84 24.08 -20.91 -2.47
C PRO A 84 25.01 -19.94 -1.76
N LYS A 85 26.13 -19.58 -2.40
CA LYS A 85 27.05 -18.60 -1.82
C LYS A 85 26.48 -17.18 -1.85
N ASN A 86 25.72 -16.85 -2.91
CA ASN A 86 25.13 -15.54 -3.09
C ASN A 86 23.65 -15.67 -3.51
N LEU A 87 22.82 -14.80 -2.95
CA LEU A 87 21.43 -14.60 -3.36
C LEU A 87 21.30 -13.17 -3.91
N GLN A 88 20.78 -13.05 -5.13
CA GLN A 88 20.46 -11.76 -5.74
C GLN A 88 18.94 -11.65 -5.91
N THR A 89 18.39 -10.52 -5.47
CA THR A 89 16.98 -10.16 -5.65
C THR A 89 16.86 -8.78 -6.28
N ASP A 90 15.72 -8.55 -6.91
CA ASP A 90 15.45 -7.42 -7.79
C ASP A 90 15.09 -6.16 -6.99
N MET A 91 15.94 -5.73 -6.07
CA MET A 91 15.65 -4.56 -5.22
C MET A 91 16.71 -3.48 -5.21
N ASP A 92 17.90 -3.70 -5.75
CA ASP A 92 18.99 -2.80 -5.47
C ASP A 92 18.76 -1.38 -6.02
N ASP A 93 18.28 -1.23 -7.27
CA ASP A 93 18.07 0.09 -7.87
C ASP A 93 16.91 0.87 -7.22
N ILE A 94 15.87 0.19 -6.76
CA ILE A 94 14.73 0.81 -6.07
C ILE A 94 15.10 1.20 -4.64
N VAL A 95 15.81 0.33 -3.92
CA VAL A 95 16.29 0.58 -2.56
C VAL A 95 17.30 1.73 -2.57
N ASP A 96 18.25 1.74 -3.50
CA ASP A 96 19.20 2.84 -3.65
C ASP A 96 18.49 4.14 -3.99
N LYS A 97 17.55 4.13 -4.94
CA LYS A 97 16.76 5.31 -5.28
C LYS A 97 15.96 5.80 -4.08
N TYR A 98 15.30 4.91 -3.34
CA TYR A 98 14.49 5.25 -2.17
C TYR A 98 15.34 5.85 -1.05
N ASN A 99 16.47 5.21 -0.71
CA ASN A 99 17.38 5.62 0.36
C ASN A 99 18.12 6.92 0.03
N ASN A 100 18.29 7.23 -1.26
CA ASN A 100 18.97 8.44 -1.74
C ASN A 100 18.03 9.55 -2.24
N THR A 101 16.72 9.38 -2.15
CA THR A 101 15.72 10.42 -2.46
C THR A 101 15.36 11.20 -1.20
N VAL A 102 15.19 12.52 -1.31
CA VAL A 102 14.71 13.35 -0.21
C VAL A 102 13.22 13.11 -0.01
N HIS A 103 12.80 12.67 1.18
CA HIS A 103 11.40 12.41 1.48
C HIS A 103 10.69 13.69 1.94
N SER A 104 9.43 13.87 1.56
CA SER A 104 8.66 15.10 1.83
C SER A 104 8.45 15.37 3.32
N THR A 105 8.19 14.33 4.11
CA THR A 105 7.93 14.42 5.55
C THR A 105 9.17 14.86 6.33
N THR A 106 10.29 14.16 6.15
CA THR A 106 11.54 14.40 6.88
C THR A 106 12.41 15.47 6.22
N ARG A 107 12.10 15.85 4.98
CA ARG A 107 12.91 16.71 4.10
C ARG A 107 14.37 16.27 4.01
N MET A 108 14.62 14.97 4.18
CA MET A 108 15.96 14.37 4.22
C MET A 108 15.96 13.02 3.51
N LYS A 109 17.14 12.62 3.00
CA LYS A 109 17.37 11.27 2.48
C LYS A 109 17.46 10.26 3.64
N PRO A 110 16.82 9.08 3.56
CA PRO A 110 16.93 8.05 4.59
C PRO A 110 18.38 7.73 4.98
N VAL A 111 19.29 7.66 4.01
CA VAL A 111 20.72 7.35 4.24
C VAL A 111 21.46 8.41 5.10
N LYS A 112 20.89 9.61 5.26
CA LYS A 112 21.49 10.69 6.05
C LYS A 112 20.89 10.81 7.45
N VAL A 113 19.93 9.96 7.82
CA VAL A 113 19.33 9.94 9.16
C VAL A 113 20.31 9.30 10.16
N THR A 114 20.51 9.96 11.30
CA THR A 114 21.43 9.52 12.38
C THR A 114 20.83 9.87 13.74
N ALA A 115 21.30 9.22 14.82
CA ALA A 115 20.84 9.53 16.18
C ALA A 115 20.99 11.02 16.57
N ARG A 116 21.96 11.73 15.96
CA ARG A 116 22.19 13.16 16.22
C ARG A 116 21.10 14.06 15.62
N ASN A 117 20.55 13.70 14.46
CA ASN A 117 19.53 14.50 13.78
C ASN A 117 18.09 14.02 14.04
N GLU A 118 17.92 12.85 14.65
CA GLU A 118 16.63 12.27 15.04
C GLU A 118 15.75 13.26 15.81
N ARG A 119 16.28 13.89 16.87
CA ARG A 119 15.50 14.83 17.70
C ARG A 119 14.98 16.04 16.91
N SER A 120 15.79 16.54 15.96
CA SER A 120 15.40 17.64 15.10
C SER A 120 14.37 17.21 14.05
N LEU A 121 14.53 16.00 13.49
CA LEU A 121 13.60 15.42 12.53
C LEU A 121 12.23 15.21 13.19
N LEU A 122 12.19 14.54 14.35
CA LEU A 122 10.96 14.32 15.13
C LEU A 122 10.24 15.63 15.45
N LYS A 123 10.97 16.66 15.88
CA LYS A 123 10.38 17.98 16.09
C LYS A 123 9.77 18.50 14.78
N SER A 124 10.50 18.49 13.67
CA SER A 124 10.00 18.98 12.39
C SER A 124 8.79 18.19 11.84
N THR A 125 8.76 16.87 12.03
CA THR A 125 7.71 15.99 11.50
C THR A 125 6.43 16.04 12.31
N TYR A 126 6.51 16.30 13.63
CA TYR A 126 5.34 16.29 14.51
C TYR A 126 4.94 17.69 15.02
N THR A 127 5.65 18.76 14.65
CA THR A 127 5.33 20.16 15.02
C THR A 127 3.96 20.65 14.55
N HIS A 128 3.43 20.06 13.48
CA HIS A 128 2.16 20.46 12.85
C HIS A 128 1.04 19.48 13.14
N LEU A 129 1.12 18.71 14.24
CA LEU A 129 -0.07 18.16 14.88
C LEU A 129 -0.94 19.36 15.27
N LYS A 130 -1.79 19.79 14.33
CA LYS A 130 -2.75 20.86 14.52
C LYS A 130 -3.55 20.48 15.76
N ILE A 131 -3.40 21.26 16.83
CA ILE A 131 -4.41 21.30 17.88
C ILE A 131 -5.73 21.45 17.12
N ALA A 132 -6.67 20.54 17.33
CA ALA A 132 -7.91 20.54 16.58
C ALA A 132 -8.55 21.92 16.72
N ASN A 133 -8.54 22.71 15.64
CA ASN A 133 -9.39 23.88 15.56
C ASN A 133 -10.81 23.34 15.66
N ASN A 134 -11.56 23.75 16.69
CA ASN A 134 -12.95 23.34 16.96
C ASN A 134 -13.96 23.81 15.88
N ILE A 135 -13.50 24.07 14.66
CA ILE A 135 -14.34 24.46 13.53
C ILE A 135 -14.82 23.17 12.88
N THR A 136 -16.02 22.74 13.24
CA THR A 136 -16.68 21.58 12.65
C THR A 136 -17.47 22.01 11.41
N LYS A 137 -17.25 21.36 10.27
CA LYS A 137 -18.00 21.65 9.03
C LYS A 137 -19.50 21.39 9.16
N PHE A 138 -19.87 20.40 9.96
CA PHE A 138 -21.26 20.02 10.19
C PHE A 138 -21.67 20.23 11.64
N LYS A 139 -22.97 20.27 11.88
CA LYS A 139 -23.57 20.43 13.21
C LYS A 139 -24.41 19.20 13.58
N VAL A 140 -24.63 19.00 14.87
CA VAL A 140 -25.61 18.02 15.34
C VAL A 140 -26.98 18.36 14.76
N GLY A 141 -27.68 17.37 14.22
CA GLY A 141 -28.96 17.53 13.51
C GLY A 141 -28.84 17.73 12.00
N ASP A 142 -27.63 17.95 11.45
CA ASP A 142 -27.46 18.03 10.00
C ASP A 142 -27.74 16.68 9.34
N HIS A 143 -28.47 16.71 8.23
CA HIS A 143 -28.73 15.56 7.37
C HIS A 143 -27.59 15.37 6.38
N VAL A 144 -27.04 14.16 6.31
CA VAL A 144 -25.85 13.84 5.52
C VAL A 144 -25.99 12.51 4.79
N ARG A 145 -25.33 12.40 3.64
CA ARG A 145 -25.07 11.14 2.94
C ARG A 145 -23.64 10.67 3.19
N ILE A 146 -23.44 9.36 3.20
CA ILE A 146 -22.13 8.72 3.40
C ILE A 146 -21.56 8.35 2.03
N SER A 147 -20.26 8.55 1.81
CA SER A 147 -19.62 8.14 0.55
C SER A 147 -19.65 6.62 0.40
N LYS A 148 -20.03 6.08 -0.77
CA LYS A 148 -19.93 4.66 -1.07
C LYS A 148 -18.47 4.24 -1.28
N TYR A 149 -18.13 3.03 -0.84
CA TYR A 149 -16.85 2.42 -1.19
C TYR A 149 -16.92 1.97 -2.65
N ARG A 150 -16.02 2.48 -3.50
CA ARG A 150 -15.94 2.05 -4.91
C ARG A 150 -15.11 0.79 -4.98
N GLU A 151 -15.69 -0.29 -5.48
CA GLU A 151 -14.91 -1.45 -5.91
C GLU A 151 -14.18 -1.13 -7.22
N ALA A 152 -13.02 -1.75 -7.46
CA ALA A 152 -12.13 -1.43 -8.57
C ALA A 152 -12.73 -1.61 -9.99
N PHE A 153 -13.95 -2.13 -10.08
CA PHE A 153 -14.65 -2.46 -11.32
C PHE A 153 -16.02 -1.74 -11.48
N GLU A 154 -16.37 -0.79 -10.61
CA GLU A 154 -17.62 -0.04 -10.75
C GLU A 154 -17.56 0.98 -11.91
N LYS A 155 -18.54 0.93 -12.81
CA LYS A 155 -18.65 1.84 -13.96
C LYS A 155 -18.93 3.28 -13.51
N GLY A 156 -18.45 4.26 -14.28
CA GLY A 156 -18.41 5.69 -13.90
C GLY A 156 -19.75 6.40 -13.67
N TYR A 157 -20.89 5.74 -13.86
CA TYR A 157 -22.23 6.31 -13.66
C TYR A 157 -22.88 5.92 -12.31
N THR A 158 -22.23 5.09 -11.48
CA THR A 158 -22.76 4.79 -10.14
C THR A 158 -22.66 6.00 -9.21
N PRO A 159 -23.71 6.35 -8.43
CA PRO A 159 -23.65 7.46 -7.49
C PRO A 159 -22.60 7.21 -6.40
N ASN A 160 -21.73 8.19 -6.12
CA ASN A 160 -20.66 8.09 -5.11
C ASN A 160 -21.14 8.22 -3.65
N TRP A 161 -22.44 8.46 -3.44
CA TRP A 161 -23.03 8.73 -2.12
C TRP A 161 -24.16 7.74 -1.84
N SER A 162 -24.43 7.49 -0.56
CA SER A 162 -25.53 6.64 -0.10
C SER A 162 -26.87 7.15 -0.64
N SER A 163 -27.77 6.22 -0.93
CA SER A 163 -29.19 6.53 -1.18
C SER A 163 -29.87 6.99 0.12
N GLU A 164 -29.51 6.36 1.23
CA GLU A 164 -29.97 6.69 2.57
C GLU A 164 -29.38 8.02 3.08
N ILE A 165 -30.20 8.76 3.81
CA ILE A 165 -29.84 10.00 4.51
C ILE A 165 -29.76 9.70 6.00
N PHE A 166 -28.73 10.22 6.64
CA PHE A 166 -28.45 10.03 8.07
C PHE A 166 -28.38 11.38 8.78
N ILE A 167 -28.59 11.36 10.10
CA ILE A 167 -28.56 12.54 10.94
C ILE A 167 -27.28 12.52 11.78
N ILE A 168 -26.57 13.64 11.86
CA ILE A 168 -25.44 13.78 12.78
C ILE A 168 -25.97 13.83 14.20
N ARG A 169 -25.67 12.78 14.98
CA ARG A 169 -26.05 12.66 16.38
C ARG A 169 -25.05 13.36 17.30
N LYS A 170 -23.75 13.14 17.09
CA LYS A 170 -22.70 13.63 17.98
C LYS A 170 -21.40 13.89 17.22
N ILE A 171 -20.68 14.93 17.64
CA ILE A 171 -19.37 15.27 17.09
C ILE A 171 -18.29 14.93 18.12
N ARG A 172 -17.25 14.21 17.70
CA ARG A 172 -16.06 13.89 18.48
C ARG A 172 -14.89 14.68 17.93
N LEU A 173 -14.42 15.64 18.71
CA LEU A 173 -13.29 16.53 18.38
C LEU A 173 -11.93 15.83 18.57
N SER A 174 -11.78 14.63 18.00
CA SER A 174 -10.50 13.95 17.87
C SER A 174 -9.65 14.61 16.77
N ASN A 175 -8.37 14.26 16.66
CA ASN A 175 -7.55 14.60 15.50
C ASN A 175 -7.36 13.35 14.61
N PRO A 176 -8.08 13.22 13.48
CA PRO A 176 -9.05 14.16 12.90
C PRO A 176 -10.46 14.05 13.50
N THR A 177 -11.30 15.08 13.31
CA THR A 177 -12.66 15.13 13.88
C THR A 177 -13.55 14.05 13.27
N THR A 178 -14.31 13.36 14.12
CA THR A 178 -15.21 12.28 13.71
C THR A 178 -16.66 12.58 14.10
N TYR A 179 -17.60 12.12 13.29
CA TYR A 179 -19.03 12.33 13.44
C TYR A 179 -19.72 10.99 13.67
N LEU A 180 -20.59 10.91 14.68
CA LEU A 180 -21.46 9.75 14.92
C LEU A 180 -22.82 10.03 14.28
N LEU A 181 -23.34 9.04 13.57
CA LEU A 181 -24.57 9.15 12.80
C LEU A 181 -25.68 8.26 13.38
N GLN A 182 -26.92 8.63 13.09
CA GLN A 182 -28.10 7.81 13.31
C GLN A 182 -28.99 7.85 12.07
N ASP A 183 -29.83 6.84 11.87
CA ASP A 183 -30.89 6.87 10.84
C ASP A 183 -32.10 7.71 11.29
N GLU A 184 -33.10 7.86 10.41
CA GLU A 184 -34.34 8.59 10.71
C GLU A 184 -35.16 7.95 11.85
N ALA A 185 -35.02 6.64 12.06
CA ALA A 185 -35.65 5.91 13.15
C ALA A 185 -34.89 6.04 14.49
N GLY A 186 -33.76 6.76 14.53
CA GLY A 186 -32.94 6.98 15.71
C GLY A 186 -31.97 5.85 16.04
N LYS A 187 -31.82 4.84 15.17
CA LYS A 187 -30.84 3.76 15.34
C LYS A 187 -29.45 4.26 15.01
N GLU A 188 -28.51 4.00 15.91
CA GLU A 188 -27.12 4.43 15.76
C GLU A 188 -26.41 3.65 14.64
N ILE A 189 -25.66 4.38 13.81
CA ILE A 189 -24.77 3.78 12.82
C ILE A 189 -23.42 3.51 13.48
N THR A 190 -22.96 2.27 13.39
CA THR A 190 -21.69 1.85 13.98
C THR A 190 -20.51 2.57 13.35
N GLY A 191 -19.68 3.21 14.18
CA GLY A 191 -18.42 3.83 13.79
C GLY A 191 -18.43 5.36 13.80
N GLY A 192 -17.23 5.96 13.78
CA GLY A 192 -17.03 7.39 13.64
C GLY A 192 -16.65 7.75 12.20
N PHE A 193 -17.39 8.67 11.60
CA PHE A 193 -17.21 9.07 10.20
C PHE A 193 -16.36 10.33 10.09
N TYR A 194 -15.41 10.36 9.17
CA TYR A 194 -14.63 11.55 8.89
C TYR A 194 -15.40 12.54 8.03
N GLU A 195 -15.09 13.84 8.16
CA GLU A 195 -15.71 14.91 7.39
C GLU A 195 -15.72 14.65 5.88
N LEU A 196 -14.61 14.17 5.32
CA LEU A 196 -14.45 13.90 3.88
C LEU A 196 -15.37 12.80 3.37
N LYS A 197 -15.93 11.99 4.28
CA LYS A 197 -16.83 10.87 3.96
C LYS A 197 -18.31 11.26 4.04
N LEU A 198 -18.61 12.53 4.32
CA LEU A 198 -19.98 13.04 4.50
C LEU A 198 -20.30 14.16 3.52
N GLN A 199 -21.54 14.16 3.01
CA GLN A 199 -22.10 15.23 2.19
C GLN A 199 -23.39 15.74 2.82
N LYS A 200 -23.48 17.04 3.12
CA LYS A 200 -24.72 17.65 3.63
C LYS A 200 -25.82 17.62 2.58
N GLN A 201 -27.01 17.23 3.02
CA GLN A 201 -28.22 17.21 2.21
C GLN A 201 -29.22 18.22 2.80
N ASN A 202 -29.73 19.11 1.96
CA ASN A 202 -30.87 19.94 2.33
C ASN A 202 -32.14 19.12 2.10
N ILE A 203 -32.89 18.85 3.18
CA ILE A 203 -34.21 18.23 3.09
C ILE A 203 -35.23 19.38 3.11
N PRO A 204 -36.03 19.59 2.04
CA PRO A 204 -37.14 20.53 2.10
C PRO A 204 -38.18 19.99 3.09
N MET A 205 -38.63 20.83 4.03
CA MET A 205 -39.75 20.45 4.89
C MET A 205 -40.98 20.26 4.01
N LEU A 206 -41.60 19.09 4.07
CA LEU A 206 -42.93 18.88 3.50
C LEU A 206 -43.91 19.68 4.39
N THR A 207 -44.34 20.84 3.89
CA THR A 207 -45.47 21.62 4.43
C THR A 207 -46.78 20.85 4.36
#